data_AF-A0A9D6ZUT1-F1
#
_entry.id   AF-A0A9D6ZUT1-F1
#
_cell.length_a   1.000
_cell.length_b   1.000
_cell.length_c   1.000
_cell.angle_alpha   90.00
_cell.angle_beta   90.00
_cell.angle_gamma   90.00
#
_symmetry.space_group_name_H-M   'P 1'
#
loop_
_entity.id
_entity.type
_entity.pdbx_description
1 polymer ?
#
loop_
_entity_poly.entity_id
_entity_poly.type
_entity_poly.pdbx_seq_one_letter_code
_entity_poly.pdbx_strand_id
1 'polypeptide(L)'
;MKETLQNALDEMLTTGETIADDLITRIKAFGQIAVPRLIEIATSEELNHTESDDPRVYAPLHAVKILGELRAVESIEPLLPMLAWDDDDWLDNVFPEYFGHIGKPGIAPLERVLADATRTIHTQARASNSLV
;
A
#
# COMPACT_ATOMS: atom_id res chain seq x y z
N MET A 1 -13.28 18.33 -19.50
CA MET A 1 -12.03 18.67 -18.78
C MET A 1 -11.05 17.54 -19.01
N LYS A 2 -9.74 17.81 -19.10
CA LYS A 2 -8.73 16.73 -19.04
C LYS A 2 -8.70 16.22 -17.60
N GLU A 3 -8.64 14.90 -17.42
CA GLU A 3 -8.50 14.29 -16.11
C GLU A 3 -7.16 14.70 -15.48
N THR A 4 -7.16 14.92 -14.16
CA THR A 4 -5.96 15.21 -13.37
C THR A 4 -5.75 14.09 -12.35
N LEU A 5 -4.50 13.83 -11.98
CA LEU A 5 -4.18 12.86 -10.93
C LEU A 5 -4.92 13.21 -9.62
N GLN A 6 -4.97 14.50 -9.27
CA GLN A 6 -5.64 14.93 -8.05
C GLN A 6 -7.12 14.54 -8.05
N ASN A 7 -7.84 14.74 -9.16
CA ASN A 7 -9.26 14.38 -9.23
C ASN A 7 -9.48 12.87 -9.07
N ALA A 8 -8.61 12.04 -9.66
CA ALA A 8 -8.70 10.58 -9.52
C ALA A 8 -8.37 10.14 -8.08
N LEU A 9 -7.41 10.78 -7.41
CA LEU A 9 -7.11 10.50 -6.00
C LEU A 9 -8.22 10.97 -5.06
N ASP A 10 -8.84 12.12 -5.34
CA ASP A 10 -9.99 12.61 -4.57
C ASP A 10 -11.19 11.65 -4.68
N GLU A 11 -11.41 11.09 -5.87
CA GLU A 11 -12.42 10.05 -6.09
C GLU A 11 -12.09 8.78 -5.28
N MET A 12 -10.83 8.32 -5.31
CA MET A 12 -10.35 7.16 -4.54
C MET A 12 -10.58 7.32 -3.04
N LEU A 13 -10.34 8.52 -2.50
CA LEU A 13 -10.58 8.84 -1.08
C LEU A 13 -12.05 8.70 -0.66
N THR A 14 -12.99 8.67 -1.60
CA THR A 14 -14.44 8.58 -1.32
C THR A 14 -15.09 7.27 -1.72
N THR A 15 -14.34 6.32 -2.32
CA THR A 15 -14.92 5.08 -2.86
C THR A 15 -15.23 4.02 -1.80
N GLY A 16 -14.62 4.12 -0.60
CA GLY A 16 -14.82 3.15 0.48
C GLY A 16 -14.10 1.83 0.21
N GLU A 17 -14.65 0.70 0.69
CA GLU A 17 -13.97 -0.61 0.65
C GLU A 17 -13.66 -1.12 -0.76
N THR A 18 -14.55 -0.85 -1.73
CA THR A 18 -14.39 -1.34 -3.10
C THR A 18 -14.01 -0.19 -4.00
N ILE A 19 -12.90 -0.33 -4.73
CA ILE A 19 -12.49 0.62 -5.77
C ILE A 19 -12.88 0.08 -7.16
N ALA A 20 -13.35 0.96 -8.04
CA ALA A 20 -13.72 0.56 -9.40
C ALA A 20 -12.49 0.32 -10.29
N ASP A 21 -12.54 -0.71 -11.13
CA ASP A 21 -11.44 -1.06 -12.06
C ASP A 21 -11.08 0.10 -13.01
N ASP A 22 -12.07 0.90 -13.41
CA ASP A 22 -11.83 2.08 -14.25
C ASP A 22 -11.03 3.14 -13.49
N LEU A 23 -11.28 3.33 -12.20
CA LEU A 23 -10.56 4.28 -11.37
C LEU A 23 -9.11 3.83 -11.14
N ILE A 24 -8.90 2.53 -10.85
CA ILE A 24 -7.56 1.94 -10.81
C ILE A 24 -6.83 2.19 -12.12
N THR A 25 -7.49 1.94 -13.25
CA THR A 25 -6.91 2.14 -14.59
C THR A 25 -6.53 3.59 -14.83
N ARG A 26 -7.38 4.54 -14.44
CA ARG A 26 -7.15 5.99 -14.56
C ARG A 26 -5.95 6.44 -13.71
N ILE A 27 -5.85 6.01 -12.45
CA ILE A 27 -4.71 6.32 -11.58
C ILE A 27 -3.42 5.75 -12.17
N LYS A 28 -3.44 4.48 -12.60
CA LYS A 28 -2.28 3.82 -13.19
C LYS A 28 -1.81 4.46 -14.50
N ALA A 29 -2.71 5.10 -15.25
CA ALA A 29 -2.36 5.81 -16.48
C ALA A 29 -1.39 7.00 -16.24
N PHE A 30 -1.32 7.52 -15.01
CA PHE A 30 -0.32 8.52 -14.61
C PHE A 30 1.07 7.91 -14.33
N GLY A 31 1.17 6.58 -14.23
CA GLY A 31 2.42 5.86 -14.02
C GLY A 31 3.19 6.37 -12.81
N GLN A 32 4.50 6.61 -12.99
CA GLN A 32 5.38 7.03 -11.90
C GLN A 32 5.06 8.43 -11.33
N ILE A 33 4.26 9.24 -12.02
CA ILE A 33 3.81 10.53 -11.46
C ILE A 33 2.86 10.30 -10.27
N ALA A 34 2.12 9.17 -10.26
CA ALA A 34 1.20 8.85 -9.18
C ALA A 34 1.91 8.38 -7.90
N VAL A 35 3.09 7.79 -8.01
CA VAL A 35 3.73 7.06 -6.91
C VAL A 35 3.96 7.90 -5.66
N PRO A 36 4.51 9.14 -5.71
CA PRO A 36 4.72 9.92 -4.50
C PRO A 36 3.42 10.16 -3.72
N ARG A 37 2.33 10.47 -4.41
CA ARG A 37 1.02 10.72 -3.79
C ARG A 37 0.39 9.43 -3.25
N LEU A 38 0.58 8.31 -3.93
CA LEU A 38 0.13 7.01 -3.45
C LEU A 38 0.91 6.56 -2.20
N ILE A 39 2.21 6.83 -2.12
CA ILE A 39 3.01 6.60 -0.90
C ILE A 39 2.47 7.46 0.24
N GLU A 40 2.25 8.76 0.00
CA GLU A 40 1.67 9.67 1.02
C GLU A 40 0.34 9.13 1.58
N ILE A 41 -0.55 8.65 0.70
CA ILE A 41 -1.85 8.08 1.10
C ILE A 41 -1.65 6.76 1.87
N ALA A 42 -0.82 5.85 1.36
CA ALA A 42 -0.56 4.54 1.98
C ALA A 42 0.01 4.67 3.40
N THR A 43 0.86 5.67 3.65
CA THR A 43 1.53 5.87 4.94
C THR A 43 0.82 6.87 5.85
N SER A 44 -0.38 7.33 5.49
CA SER A 44 -1.08 8.39 6.22
C SER A 44 -1.70 7.88 7.52
N GLU A 45 -1.11 8.26 8.66
CA GLU A 45 -1.67 7.95 9.99
C GLU A 45 -3.08 8.51 10.19
N GLU A 46 -3.40 9.67 9.60
CA GLU A 46 -4.75 10.25 9.63
C GLU A 46 -5.78 9.33 8.94
N LEU A 47 -5.40 8.74 7.81
CA LEU A 47 -6.31 7.87 7.05
C LEU A 47 -6.45 6.50 7.72
N ASN A 48 -5.38 5.95 8.31
CA ASN A 48 -5.44 4.65 8.98
C ASN A 48 -6.27 4.69 10.28
N HIS A 49 -6.31 5.83 10.96
CA HIS A 49 -7.01 5.98 12.25
C HIS A 49 -8.34 6.75 12.16
N THR A 50 -8.87 6.96 10.96
CA THR A 50 -10.21 7.55 10.83
C THR A 50 -11.29 6.54 11.26
N GLU A 51 -12.49 7.05 11.54
CA GLU A 51 -13.63 6.22 11.94
C GLU A 51 -13.95 5.15 10.88
N SER A 52 -14.34 3.96 11.34
CA SER A 52 -14.58 2.81 10.46
C SER A 52 -15.73 2.99 9.45
N ASP A 53 -16.64 3.95 9.68
CA ASP A 53 -17.71 4.32 8.76
C ASP A 53 -17.31 5.43 7.76
N ASP A 54 -16.10 5.99 7.90
CA ASP A 54 -15.54 6.93 6.95
C ASP A 54 -14.89 6.18 5.77
N PRO A 55 -15.34 6.39 4.52
CA PRO A 55 -14.78 5.70 3.36
C PRO A 55 -13.27 5.93 3.17
N ARG A 56 -12.72 7.00 3.73
CA ARG A 56 -11.30 7.34 3.66
C ARG A 56 -10.41 6.31 4.35
N VAL A 57 -10.93 5.51 5.29
CA VAL A 57 -10.18 4.46 5.98
C VAL A 57 -9.63 3.39 5.03
N TYR A 58 -10.26 3.21 3.86
CA TYR A 58 -9.84 2.24 2.85
C TYR A 58 -8.80 2.79 1.86
N ALA A 59 -8.55 4.09 1.86
CA ALA A 59 -7.64 4.70 0.90
C ALA A 59 -6.18 4.19 1.00
N PRO A 60 -5.62 3.95 2.21
CA PRO A 60 -4.29 3.34 2.34
C PRO A 60 -4.21 1.96 1.69
N LEU A 61 -5.22 1.12 1.91
CA LEU A 61 -5.34 -0.20 1.29
C LEU A 61 -5.30 -0.11 -0.23
N HIS A 62 -6.11 0.76 -0.82
CA HIS A 62 -6.15 0.97 -2.28
C HIS A 62 -4.81 1.48 -2.82
N ALA A 63 -4.18 2.40 -2.11
CA ALA A 63 -2.89 2.95 -2.50
C ALA A 63 -1.81 1.87 -2.53
N VAL A 64 -1.72 0.99 -1.52
CA VAL A 64 -0.75 -0.12 -1.51
C VAL A 64 -0.97 -1.08 -2.70
N LYS A 65 -2.22 -1.45 -2.99
CA LYS A 65 -2.54 -2.31 -4.15
C LYS A 65 -2.06 -1.69 -5.47
N ILE A 66 -2.38 -0.42 -5.69
CA ILE A 66 -2.00 0.30 -6.91
C ILE A 66 -0.47 0.45 -7.01
N LEU A 67 0.23 0.72 -5.89
CA LEU A 67 1.70 0.77 -5.85
C LEU A 67 2.33 -0.57 -6.28
N GLY A 68 1.73 -1.68 -5.85
CA GLY A 68 2.11 -3.03 -6.28
C GLY A 68 1.95 -3.19 -7.79
N GLU A 69 0.77 -2.89 -8.32
CA GLU A 69 0.50 -3.00 -9.76
C GLU A 69 1.38 -2.09 -10.63
N LEU A 70 1.81 -0.94 -10.10
CA LEU A 70 2.77 -0.03 -10.73
C LEU A 70 4.23 -0.51 -10.60
N ARG A 71 4.49 -1.52 -9.78
CA ARG A 71 5.83 -2.02 -9.43
C ARG A 71 6.74 -0.90 -8.90
N ALA A 72 6.18 -0.07 -8.03
CA ALA A 72 6.83 1.09 -7.44
C ALA A 72 7.94 0.67 -6.46
N VAL A 73 9.15 0.46 -6.94
CA VAL A 73 10.28 0.04 -6.08
C VAL A 73 10.59 1.08 -5.00
N GLU A 74 10.37 2.37 -5.30
CA GLU A 74 10.54 3.46 -4.35
C GLU A 74 9.57 3.42 -3.16
N SER A 75 8.44 2.69 -3.24
CA SER A 75 7.52 2.56 -2.11
C SER A 75 7.95 1.49 -1.10
N ILE A 76 8.97 0.67 -1.38
CA ILE A 76 9.39 -0.41 -0.47
C ILE A 76 9.81 0.14 0.89
N GLU A 77 10.80 1.03 0.93
CA GLU A 77 11.31 1.55 2.21
C GLU A 77 10.27 2.40 2.97
N PRO A 78 9.44 3.25 2.32
CA PRO A 78 8.33 3.92 2.99
C PRO A 78 7.27 2.99 3.60
N LEU A 79 6.93 1.88 2.93
CA LEU A 79 5.88 0.96 3.39
C LEU A 79 6.43 -0.11 4.35
N LEU A 80 7.74 -0.38 4.37
CA LEU A 80 8.34 -1.43 5.21
C LEU A 80 8.00 -1.30 6.71
N PRO A 81 7.95 -0.09 7.31
CA PRO A 81 7.54 0.07 8.72
C PRO A 81 6.11 -0.41 9.02
N MET A 82 5.22 -0.43 8.03
CA MET A 82 3.82 -0.85 8.18
C MET A 82 3.70 -2.33 8.55
N LEU A 83 4.71 -3.17 8.27
CA LEU A 83 4.76 -4.56 8.75
C LEU A 83 4.61 -4.65 10.29
N ALA A 84 4.94 -3.59 11.02
CA ALA A 84 4.83 -3.50 12.46
C ALA A 84 3.55 -2.81 12.97
N TRP A 85 2.62 -2.43 12.09
CA TRP A 85 1.35 -1.84 12.51
C TRP A 85 0.44 -2.91 13.12
N ASP A 86 0.02 -2.69 14.36
CA ASP A 86 -0.91 -3.57 15.05
C ASP A 86 -2.35 -3.23 14.63
N ASP A 87 -3.26 -4.20 14.66
CA ASP A 87 -4.69 -4.06 14.31
C ASP A 87 -5.04 -3.78 12.83
N ASP A 88 -4.05 -3.70 11.93
CA ASP A 88 -4.24 -3.62 10.47
C ASP A 88 -4.17 -5.00 9.78
N ASP A 89 -5.16 -5.87 10.03
CA ASP A 89 -5.21 -7.24 9.48
C ASP A 89 -5.28 -7.29 7.94
N TRP A 90 -5.80 -6.24 7.30
CA TRP A 90 -5.81 -6.12 5.84
C TRP A 90 -4.40 -6.17 5.22
N LEU A 91 -3.36 -5.77 5.96
CA LEU A 91 -1.97 -5.85 5.52
C LEU A 91 -1.55 -7.29 5.24
N ASP A 92 -2.08 -8.26 5.99
CA ASP A 92 -1.75 -9.68 5.82
C ASP A 92 -2.14 -10.21 4.45
N ASN A 93 -3.17 -9.62 3.84
CA ASN A 93 -3.65 -9.97 2.51
C ASN A 93 -2.98 -9.14 1.42
N VAL A 94 -2.76 -7.85 1.68
CA VAL A 94 -2.30 -6.91 0.64
C VAL A 94 -0.78 -6.94 0.45
N PHE A 95 0.00 -7.12 1.51
CA PHE A 95 1.46 -7.08 1.41
C PHE A 95 2.04 -8.23 0.59
N PRO A 96 1.55 -9.48 0.67
CA PRO A 96 1.98 -10.55 -0.22
C PRO A 96 1.77 -10.24 -1.71
N GLU A 97 0.62 -9.68 -2.08
CA GLU A 97 0.35 -9.27 -3.46
C GLU A 97 1.25 -8.11 -3.90
N TYR A 98 1.37 -7.08 -3.04
CA TYR A 98 2.25 -5.93 -3.28
C TYR A 98 3.70 -6.36 -3.51
N PHE A 99 4.30 -7.12 -2.59
CA PHE A 99 5.68 -7.57 -2.72
C PHE A 99 5.86 -8.58 -3.85
N GLY A 100 4.86 -9.41 -4.14
CA GLY A 100 4.84 -10.29 -5.32
C GLY A 100 4.89 -9.51 -6.64
N HIS A 101 4.18 -8.38 -6.74
CA HIS A 101 4.26 -7.51 -7.91
C HIS A 101 5.59 -6.75 -8.02
N ILE A 102 6.14 -6.30 -6.89
CA ILE A 102 7.48 -5.67 -6.82
C ILE A 102 8.55 -6.66 -7.29
N GLY A 103 8.47 -7.92 -6.85
CA GLY A 103 9.40 -8.99 -7.19
C GLY A 103 10.77 -8.84 -6.52
N LYS A 104 11.84 -9.15 -7.26
CA LYS A 104 13.21 -9.26 -6.72
C LYS A 104 13.67 -8.09 -5.81
N PRO A 105 13.37 -6.81 -6.10
CA PRO A 105 13.74 -5.70 -5.23
C PRO A 105 13.18 -5.78 -3.79
N GLY A 106 12.05 -6.48 -3.60
CA GLY A 106 11.41 -6.65 -2.30
C GLY A 106 12.09 -7.67 -1.38
N ILE A 107 12.89 -8.59 -1.92
CA ILE A 107 13.44 -9.73 -1.17
C ILE A 107 14.40 -9.25 -0.06
N ALA A 108 15.44 -8.49 -0.40
CA ALA A 108 16.46 -8.11 0.57
C ALA A 108 15.90 -7.21 1.72
N PRO A 109 14.98 -6.28 1.49
CA PRO A 109 14.29 -5.57 2.55
C PRO A 109 13.48 -6.48 3.49
N LEU A 110 12.76 -7.47 2.97
CA LEU A 110 12.01 -8.43 3.78
C LEU A 110 12.93 -9.36 4.59
N GLU A 111 14.01 -9.85 3.98
CA GLU A 111 15.04 -10.64 4.69
C GLU A 111 15.65 -9.88 5.86
N ARG A 112 15.86 -8.56 5.71
CA ARG A 112 16.34 -7.70 6.79
C ARG A 112 15.37 -7.67 7.98
N VAL A 113 14.06 -7.61 7.72
CA VAL A 113 13.03 -7.65 8.76
C VAL A 113 13.01 -9.01 9.46
N LEU A 114 13.15 -10.10 8.70
CA LEU A 114 13.22 -11.46 9.26
C LEU A 114 14.48 -11.70 10.10
N ALA A 115 15.61 -11.11 9.72
CA ALA A 115 16.87 -11.24 10.44
C ALA A 115 16.94 -10.37 11.71
N ASP A 116 16.05 -9.39 11.87
CA ASP A 116 16.00 -8.51 13.03
C ASP A 116 15.26 -9.18 14.20
N ALA A 117 16.04 -9.72 15.14
CA ALA A 117 15.54 -10.40 16.33
C ALA A 117 14.80 -9.48 17.32
N THR A 118 14.80 -8.16 17.11
CA THR A 118 14.04 -7.21 17.94
C THR A 118 12.59 -7.05 17.47
N ARG A 119 12.24 -7.57 16.30
CA ARG A 119 10.89 -7.49 15.74
C ARG A 119 9.93 -8.47 16.39
N THR A 120 8.66 -8.10 16.43
CA THR A 120 7.61 -8.98 16.94
C THR A 120 7.41 -10.17 15.99
N ILE A 121 6.88 -11.27 16.53
CA ILE A 121 6.53 -12.45 15.72
C ILE A 121 5.54 -12.09 14.61
N HIS A 122 4.65 -11.13 14.85
CA HIS A 122 3.66 -10.67 13.90
C HIS A 122 4.31 -9.95 12.70
N THR A 123 5.23 -9.02 12.97
CA THR A 123 6.01 -8.34 11.92
C THR A 123 6.82 -9.35 11.09
N GLN A 124 7.48 -10.30 11.75
CA GLN A 124 8.24 -11.35 11.07
C GLN A 124 7.33 -12.28 10.24
N ALA A 125 6.15 -12.64 10.75
CA ALA A 125 5.19 -13.47 10.02
C ALA A 125 4.71 -12.77 8.74
N ARG A 126 4.35 -11.49 8.82
CA ARG A 126 3.98 -10.70 7.63
C ARG A 126 5.11 -10.60 6.62
N ALA A 127 6.34 -10.37 7.09
CA ALA A 127 7.52 -10.32 6.22
C ALA A 127 7.73 -11.68 5.52
N SER A 128 7.58 -12.79 6.25
CA SER A 128 7.67 -14.14 5.70
C SER A 128 6.58 -14.42 4.68
N ASN A 129 5.32 -14.04 4.95
CA ASN A 129 4.20 -14.23 4.05
C ASN A 129 4.34 -13.40 2.76
N SER A 130 5.11 -12.31 2.82
CA SER A 130 5.36 -11.43 1.68
C SER A 130 6.53 -11.89 0.78
N LEU A 131 7.24 -12.96 1.16
CA LEU A 131 8.23 -13.62 0.31
C LEU A 131 7.55 -14.69 -0.54
N VAL A 132 6.94 -14.28 -1.65
CA VAL A 132 6.21 -15.13 -2.61
C VAL A 132 6.86 -15.24 -3.98
#